data_AF-A0A517YTS9-F1
#
_entry.id   AF-A0A517YTS9-F1
#
_cell.length_a   1.000
_cell.length_b   1.000
_cell.length_c   1.000
_cell.angle_alpha   90.00
_cell.angle_beta   90.00
_cell.angle_gamma   90.00
#
_symmetry.space_group_name_H-M   'P 1'
#
loop_
_entity.id
_entity.type
_entity.pdbx_description
1 polymer ?
#
loop_
_entity_poly.entity_id
_entity_poly.type
_entity_poly.pdbx_seq_one_letter_code
_entity_poly.pdbx_strand_id
1 'polypeptide(L)' 'MLKCNIDNTGKRLRLYSGLFDLLVAAIVMLITWFGLIETWGWIAGGVLLLIGLFAIFEALRGWCILRALGIKTPF' A
#
# COMPACT_ATOMS: atom_id res chain seq x y z
N MET A 1 -13.73 1.54 -17.89
CA MET A 1 -13.88 0.89 -16.56
C MET A 1 -12.76 -0.12 -16.39
N LEU A 2 -12.08 -0.15 -15.25
CA LEU A 2 -11.13 -1.23 -14.95
C LEU A 2 -11.94 -2.51 -14.75
N LYS A 3 -11.55 -3.60 -15.42
CA LYS A 3 -12.22 -4.89 -15.26
C LYS A 3 -11.92 -5.41 -13.86
N CYS A 4 -12.97 -5.74 -13.10
CA CYS A 4 -12.81 -6.37 -11.80
C CYS A 4 -12.03 -7.69 -11.97
N ASN A 5 -10.92 -7.84 -11.23
CA ASN A 5 -10.02 -9.00 -11.29
C ASN A 5 -9.61 -9.51 -9.89
N ILE A 6 -10.26 -8.99 -8.86
CA ILE A 6 -10.00 -9.28 -7.46
C ILE A 6 -11.29 -9.83 -6.84
N ASP A 7 -11.16 -10.89 -6.06
CA ASP A 7 -12.21 -11.43 -5.20
C ASP A 7 -12.37 -10.60 -3.91
N ASN A 8 -13.49 -10.76 -3.20
CA ASN A 8 -13.75 -10.00 -1.97
C ASN A 8 -12.66 -10.15 -0.90
N THR A 9 -11.98 -11.31 -0.85
CA THR A 9 -10.88 -11.57 0.08
C THR A 9 -9.63 -10.80 -0.32
N GLY A 10 -9.22 -10.88 -1.59
CA GLY A 10 -8.11 -10.10 -2.16
C GLY A 10 -8.29 -8.59 -2.05
N LYS A 11 -9.54 -8.11 -2.09
CA LYS A 11 -9.89 -6.70 -1.87
C LYS A 11 -9.68 -6.29 -0.42
N ARG A 12 -10.14 -7.09 0.54
CA ARG A 12 -9.94 -6.84 1.98
C ARG A 12 -8.46 -6.86 2.35
N LEU A 13 -7.72 -7.87 1.87
CA LEU A 13 -6.30 -8.01 2.17
C LEU A 13 -5.51 -6.78 1.72
N ARG A 14 -5.74 -6.29 0.49
CA ARG A 14 -5.10 -5.08 -0.04
C ARG A 14 -5.49 -3.81 0.70
N LEU A 15 -6.74 -3.71 1.15
CA LEU A 15 -7.19 -2.59 1.97
C LEU A 15 -6.48 -2.58 3.33
N TYR A 16 -6.39 -3.73 4.00
CA TYR A 16 -5.70 -3.84 5.29
C TYR A 16 -4.19 -3.66 5.16
N SER A 17 -3.55 -4.22 4.14
CA SER A 17 -2.13 -4.02 3.90
C SER A 17 -1.85 -2.54 3.60
N GLY A 18 -2.66 -1.90 2.76
CA GLY A 18 -2.49 -0.48 2.46
C GLY A 18 -2.69 0.43 3.68
N LEU A 19 -3.68 0.14 4.53
CA LEU A 19 -3.88 0.87 5.78
C LEU A 19 -2.71 0.65 6.77
N PHE A 20 -2.18 -0.57 6.84
CA PHE A 20 -1.01 -0.88 7.64
C PHE A 20 0.23 -0.11 7.14
N ASP A 21 0.47 -0.09 5.83
CA ASP A 21 1.57 0.67 5.22
C ASP A 21 1.45 2.17 5.51
N LEU A 22 0.24 2.74 5.47
CA LEU A 22 -0.01 4.14 5.86
C LEU A 22 0.31 4.41 7.34
N LEU A 23 -0.06 3.48 8.23
CA LEU A 23 0.23 3.59 9.65
C LEU A 23 1.74 3.52 9.91
N VAL A 24 2.45 2.59 9.27
CA VAL A 24 3.90 2.49 9.38
C VAL A 24 4.57 3.73 8.78
N ALA A 25 4.10 4.23 7.63
CA ALA A 25 4.59 5.46 7.02
C ALA A 25 4.49 6.65 7.98
N ALA A 26 3.33 6.81 8.64
CA ALA A 26 3.11 7.87 9.63
C ALA A 26 4.06 7.76 10.81
N ILE A 27 4.27 6.54 11.35
CA ILE A 27 5.21 6.30 12.44
C ILE A 27 6.65 6.63 12.01
N VAL A 28 7.09 6.16 10.83
CA VAL A 28 8.44 6.42 10.32
C VAL A 28 8.68 7.91 10.14
N MET A 29 7.73 8.64 9.54
CA MET A 29 7.83 10.10 9.39
C MET A 29 7.85 10.82 10.74
N LEU A 30 7.05 10.37 11.71
CA LEU A 30 7.03 10.93 13.06
C LEU A 30 8.37 10.73 13.78
N ILE A 31 8.94 9.53 13.71
CA ILE A 31 10.25 9.20 14.28
C ILE A 31 11.36 10.03 13.59
N THR A 32 11.27 10.22 12.28
CA THR A 32 12.18 11.09 11.52
C THR A 32 12.05 12.55 11.97
N TRP A 33 10.82 13.02 12.20
CA TRP A 33 10.54 14.37 12.67
C TRP A 33 11.16 14.66 14.04
N PHE A 34 11.14 13.68 14.95
CA PHE A 34 11.82 13.78 16.24
C PHE A 34 13.35 13.59 16.17
N GLY A 35 13.91 13.39 14.98
CA GLY A 35 15.35 13.21 14.78
C GLY A 35 15.89 11.88 15.32
N LEU A 36 15.02 10.89 15.54
CA LEU A 36 15.40 9.57 16.03
C LEU A 36 15.99 8.67 14.93
N ILE A 37 15.70 8.98 13.66
CA ILE A 37 16.33 8.38 12.48
C ILE A 37 16.80 9.47 11.53
N GLU A 38 17.79 9.15 10.71
CA GLU A 38 18.37 10.07 9.72
C GLU A 38 17.36 10.42 8.60
N THR A 39 17.76 11.37 7.76
CA THR A 39 16.97 11.93 6.65
C THR A 39 16.40 10.87 5.69
N TRP A 40 16.98 9.66 5.61
CA TRP A 40 16.44 8.57 4.81
C TRP A 40 15.03 8.13 5.26
N GLY A 41 14.65 8.41 6.51
CA GLY A 41 13.31 8.14 7.04
C GLY A 41 12.20 8.85 6.25
N TRP A 42 12.46 10.02 5.68
CA TRP A 42 11.51 10.70 4.78
C TRP A 42 11.28 9.93 3.48
N ILE A 43 12.35 9.36 2.92
CA ILE A 43 12.27 8.56 1.70
C ILE A 43 11.51 7.27 1.99
N ALA A 44 11.87 6.56 3.07
CA ALA A 44 11.21 5.33 3.48
C ALA A 44 9.72 5.56 3.78
N GLY A 45 9.39 6.60 4.55
CA GLY A 45 8.01 6.99 4.83
C GLY A 45 7.24 7.36 3.56
N GLY A 46 7.86 8.13 2.64
CA GLY A 46 7.24 8.52 1.38
C GLY A 46 6.93 7.32 0.47
N VAL A 47 7.85 6.36 0.38
CA VAL A 47 7.64 5.11 -0.38
C VAL A 47 6.50 4.29 0.22
N LEU A 48 6.49 4.10 1.54
CA LEU A 48 5.41 3.38 2.23
C LEU A 48 4.06 4.05 2.03
N LEU A 49 4.02 5.39 2.08
CA LEU A 49 2.80 6.15 1.85
C LEU A 49 2.26 5.94 0.43
N LEU A 50 3.13 5.99 -0.58
CA LEU A 50 2.74 5.77 -1.97
C LEU A 50 2.24 4.33 -2.21
N ILE A 51 2.95 3.33 -1.69
CA ILE A 51 2.56 1.91 -1.80
C ILE A 51 1.23 1.67 -1.09
N GLY A 52 1.06 2.21 0.12
CA GLY A 52 -0.17 2.05 0.90
C GLY A 52 -1.39 2.68 0.22
N LEU A 53 -1.25 3.90 -0.31
CA LEU A 53 -2.30 4.56 -1.10
C LEU A 53 -2.65 3.75 -2.35
N PHE A 54 -1.64 3.21 -3.04
CA PHE A 54 -1.85 2.41 -4.23
C PHE A 54 -2.60 1.10 -3.92
N ALA A 55 -2.24 0.41 -2.84
CA ALA A 55 -2.93 -0.79 -2.38
C ALA A 55 -4.41 -0.52 -2.03
N ILE A 56 -4.69 0.61 -1.38
CA ILE A 56 -6.08 1.04 -1.10
C ILE A 56 -6.82 1.34 -2.41
N PHE A 57 -6.19 2.02 -3.37
CA PHE A 57 -6.79 2.29 -4.68
C PHE A 57 -7.16 0.99 -5.41
N GLU A 58 -6.24 0.01 -5.45
CA GLU A 58 -6.49 -1.31 -6.03
C GLU A 58 -7.69 -2.01 -5.37
N ALA A 59 -7.76 -1.97 -4.04
CA ALA A 59 -8.87 -2.52 -3.28
C ALA A 59 -10.19 -1.82 -3.62
N LEU A 60 -10.23 -0.49 -3.62
CA LEU A 60 -11.44 0.28 -3.91
C LEU A 60 -11.98 0.01 -5.31
N ARG A 61 -11.10 -0.06 -6.31
CA ARG A 61 -11.46 -0.34 -7.71
C ARG A 61 -11.73 -1.82 -8.01
N GLY A 62 -11.42 -2.73 -7.07
CA GLY A 62 -11.54 -4.17 -7.31
C GLY A 62 -10.59 -4.66 -8.41
N TRP A 63 -9.45 -4.00 -8.56
CA TRP A 63 -8.53 -4.20 -9.67
C TRP A 63 -7.09 -4.30 -9.15
N CYS A 64 -6.36 -5.35 -9.54
CA CYS A 64 -4.95 -5.52 -9.22
C CYS A 64 -4.11 -5.46 -10.49
N ILE A 65 -3.07 -4.62 -10.48
CA ILE A 65 -2.10 -4.48 -11.56
C ILE A 65 -1.31 -5.78 -11.76
N LEU A 66 -0.92 -6.47 -10.69
CA LEU A 66 -0.13 -7.71 -10.77
C LEU A 66 -0.88 -8.80 -11.55
N ARG A 67 -2.16 -9.02 -11.23
CA ARG A 67 -2.99 -9.97 -11.98
C ARG A 67 -3.26 -9.51 -13.40
N ALA A 68 -3.35 -8.19 -13.65
CA ALA A 68 -3.47 -7.65 -15.01
C ALA A 68 -2.19 -7.88 -15.85
N LEU A 69 -1.03 -7.91 -15.21
CA LEU A 69 0.26 -8.29 -15.81
C LEU A 69 0.46 -9.82 -15.93
N GLY A 70 -0.53 -10.63 -15.55
CA GLY A 70 -0.47 -12.10 -15.61
C GLY A 70 0.20 -12.76 -14.41
N ILE A 71 0.56 -12.01 -13.38
CA ILE A 71 1.16 -12.55 -12.15
C ILE A 71 0.07 -13.21 -11.30
N LYS A 72 0.25 -14.50 -11.01
CA LYS A 72 -0.66 -15.25 -10.12
C LYS A 72 -0.43 -14.81 -8.68
N THR A 73 -1.35 -14.02 -8.14
CA THR A 73 -1.43 -13.76 -6.69
C THR A 73 -2.42 -14.75 -6.07
N PRO A 74 -2.06 -15.41 -4.95
CA PRO A 74 -2.91 -16.41 -4.30
C PRO A 74 -4.27 -15.84 -3.84
N PHE A 75 -4.33 -14.51 -3.66
CA PHE A 75 -5.50 -13.73 -3.25
C PHE A 75 -5.62 -12.44 -4.08
#